data_AF-K0SAR4-F1
#
_entry.id   AF-K0SAR4-F1
#
_cell.length_a   1.000
_cell.length_b   1.000
_cell.length_c   1.000
_cell.angle_alpha   90.00
_cell.angle_beta   90.00
_cell.angle_gamma   90.00
#
_symmetry.space_group_name_H-M   'P 1'
#
loop_
_entity.id
_entity.type
_entity.pdbx_description
1 polymer ?
#
loop_
_entity_poly.entity_id
_entity_poly.type
_entity_poly.pdbx_seq_one_letter_code
_entity_poly.pdbx_strand_id
1 'polypeptide(L)'
;MEYAKKLVVEAFEEDTGLKVGSGVAENGEEEEDDDHQVGEIESSVDSTGSAGSGDPPRHRALSIALPDGQCQVTFAHVSETPIQPVWQASFPGSGARMTWSLIEALTGVRTSDDYDSQQRGYDRVVTVKTHYPVKNARHGFESVNEQVANGAIVILRNPLYAITRGPKKAWLEYREHPGHGFSVQLPAYEQFVVYWLERFASDRSNLLLLSYEDLTDETNGPLVAMQIVEFLNQKVGVGSIEREAIPCIWRTIVKEHGTPSKPQAVQTSNPTRRKLSLFGHSRISERSGPRVRPYTMQQLYEFKACFQRLLARYEAVDPEFARIMSSYVDTAEKYHAIQNEEEKDVLYATYQSYIDSLEDETEDEQERRS
;
A
#
# COMPACT_ATOMS: atom_id res chain seq x y z
N MET A 1 -16.99 11.96 -15.61
CA MET A 1 -16.87 10.48 -15.71
C MET A 1 -15.44 10.03 -16.04
N GLU A 2 -14.83 10.55 -17.11
CA GLU A 2 -13.45 10.19 -17.51
C GLU A 2 -12.38 10.55 -16.45
N TYR A 3 -12.57 11.68 -15.75
CA TYR A 3 -11.64 12.14 -14.70
C TYR A 3 -11.64 11.27 -13.42
N ALA A 4 -12.80 10.79 -12.98
CA ALA A 4 -12.89 9.88 -11.83
C ALA A 4 -12.28 8.51 -12.17
N LYS A 5 -12.54 7.98 -13.37
CA LYS A 5 -11.86 6.79 -13.89
C LYS A 5 -10.34 7.01 -13.94
N LYS A 6 -9.88 8.17 -14.41
CA LYS A 6 -8.45 8.52 -14.45
C LYS A 6 -7.81 8.60 -13.07
N LEU A 7 -8.48 9.13 -12.04
CA LEU A 7 -7.91 9.17 -10.68
C LEU A 7 -7.86 7.81 -10.00
N VAL A 8 -8.85 6.95 -10.25
CA VAL A 8 -8.82 5.55 -9.81
C VAL A 8 -7.70 4.82 -10.52
N VAL A 9 -7.61 4.98 -11.84
CA VAL A 9 -6.54 4.44 -12.66
C VAL A 9 -5.20 4.98 -12.16
N GLU A 10 -4.96 6.27 -12.03
CA GLU A 10 -3.67 6.81 -11.56
C GLU A 10 -3.30 6.36 -10.13
N ALA A 11 -4.22 6.35 -9.17
CA ALA A 11 -3.95 5.81 -7.84
C ALA A 11 -3.64 4.29 -7.89
N PHE A 12 -4.29 3.59 -8.81
CA PHE A 12 -4.08 2.17 -9.09
C PHE A 12 -2.78 1.92 -9.86
N GLU A 13 -2.41 2.73 -10.85
CA GLU A 13 -1.14 2.69 -11.59
C GLU A 13 0.02 3.04 -10.66
N GLU A 14 -0.19 3.97 -9.73
CA GLU A 14 0.81 4.40 -8.74
C GLU A 14 1.08 3.31 -7.68
N ASP A 15 0.05 2.60 -7.23
CA ASP A 15 0.17 1.50 -6.28
C ASP A 15 0.58 0.17 -6.94
N THR A 16 0.15 -0.07 -8.18
CA THR A 16 0.40 -1.35 -8.87
C THR A 16 1.61 -1.32 -9.79
N GLY A 17 1.98 -0.16 -10.34
CA GLY A 17 3.01 -0.02 -11.37
C GLY A 17 2.54 -0.35 -12.80
N LEU A 18 1.30 -0.80 -12.97
CA LEU A 18 0.71 -1.15 -14.26
C LEU A 18 -0.05 0.04 -14.83
N LYS A 19 0.22 0.42 -16.09
CA LYS A 19 -0.60 1.39 -16.81
C LYS A 19 -1.91 0.73 -17.23
N VAL A 20 -3.04 1.25 -16.77
CA VAL A 20 -4.36 0.76 -17.19
C VAL A 20 -4.77 1.60 -18.39
N GLY A 21 -4.54 1.08 -19.59
CA GLY A 21 -5.06 1.70 -20.81
C GLY A 21 -6.58 1.87 -20.68
N SER A 22 -7.12 3.00 -21.13
CA SER A 22 -8.54 3.36 -21.11
C SER A 22 -9.41 2.51 -22.06
N GLY A 23 -9.13 1.21 -22.17
CA GLY A 23 -9.90 0.26 -22.96
C GLY A 23 -11.11 -0.20 -22.19
N VAL A 24 -12.26 0.43 -22.47
CA VAL A 24 -13.55 -0.24 -22.34
C VAL A 24 -13.44 -1.49 -23.23
N ALA A 25 -13.46 -2.68 -22.62
CA ALA A 25 -13.60 -3.92 -23.35
C ALA A 25 -14.98 -3.92 -24.02
N GLU A 26 -15.02 -3.54 -25.29
CA GLU A 26 -16.05 -4.03 -26.20
C GLU A 26 -15.72 -5.50 -26.50
N ASN A 27 -16.76 -6.31 -26.45
CA ASN A 27 -16.70 -7.74 -26.67
C ASN A 27 -16.15 -8.09 -28.05
N GLY A 28 -15.36 -9.16 -28.09
CA GLY A 28 -15.35 -10.14 -29.18
C GLY A 28 -14.77 -9.66 -30.50
N GLU A 29 -13.55 -10.11 -30.77
CA GLU A 29 -13.28 -11.01 -31.90
C GLU A 29 -11.90 -11.62 -31.69
N GLU A 30 -11.89 -12.96 -31.66
CA GLU A 30 -10.69 -13.77 -31.77
C GLU A 30 -10.12 -13.53 -33.18
N GLU A 31 -8.87 -13.12 -33.29
CA GLU A 31 -8.11 -13.36 -34.51
C GLU A 31 -6.83 -14.11 -34.17
N GLU A 32 -6.68 -15.18 -34.96
CA GLU A 32 -5.70 -16.23 -34.92
C GLU A 32 -4.29 -15.74 -35.27
N ASP A 33 -3.34 -16.61 -34.92
CA ASP A 33 -1.90 -16.51 -35.10
C ASP A 33 -1.46 -16.22 -36.55
N ASP A 34 -0.37 -15.47 -36.69
CA ASP A 34 0.59 -15.64 -37.80
C ASP A 34 2.02 -15.21 -37.37
N ASP A 35 2.78 -16.24 -37.01
CA ASP A 35 4.17 -16.54 -37.39
C ASP A 35 5.28 -15.47 -37.52
N HIS A 36 6.36 -15.78 -36.80
CA HIS A 36 7.78 -15.69 -37.17
C HIS A 36 8.48 -14.31 -37.29
N GLN A 37 9.37 -14.04 -36.33
CA GLN A 37 10.82 -14.05 -36.58
C GLN A 37 11.64 -14.09 -35.29
N VAL A 38 12.31 -15.23 -35.08
CA VAL A 38 13.37 -15.42 -34.09
C VAL A 38 14.63 -14.74 -34.63
N GLY A 39 15.02 -13.62 -34.01
CA GLY A 39 16.35 -13.05 -34.22
C GLY A 39 17.36 -13.81 -33.35
N GLU A 40 18.14 -14.68 -33.99
CA GLU A 40 19.35 -15.24 -33.41
C GLU A 40 20.32 -14.10 -33.05
N ILE A 41 20.60 -13.92 -31.76
CA ILE A 41 21.74 -13.12 -31.32
C ILE A 41 22.92 -14.07 -31.24
N GLU A 42 23.74 -14.10 -32.30
CA GLU A 42 25.05 -14.72 -32.29
C GLU A 42 25.90 -14.09 -31.19
N SER A 43 26.17 -14.85 -30.13
CA SER A 43 27.17 -14.52 -29.13
C SER A 43 28.56 -14.76 -29.71
N SER A 44 29.23 -13.69 -30.15
CA SER A 44 30.66 -13.73 -30.46
C SER A 44 31.45 -13.92 -29.17
N VAL A 45 31.98 -15.13 -29.00
CA VAL A 45 32.90 -15.50 -27.92
C VAL A 45 34.30 -15.02 -28.30
N ASP A 46 34.68 -13.82 -27.88
CA ASP A 46 36.08 -13.39 -27.90
C ASP A 46 36.76 -13.82 -26.61
N SER A 47 37.46 -14.97 -26.70
CA SER A 47 38.31 -15.49 -25.62
C SER A 47 39.70 -14.86 -25.70
N THR A 48 39.91 -13.75 -24.99
CA THR A 48 41.26 -13.31 -24.62
C THR A 48 41.40 -13.36 -23.10
N GLY A 49 42.09 -14.41 -22.63
CA GLY A 49 42.41 -14.64 -21.23
C GLY A 49 43.37 -13.58 -20.72
N SER A 50 42.83 -12.60 -19.99
CA SER A 50 43.58 -11.78 -19.06
C SER A 50 43.36 -12.33 -17.65
N ALA A 51 44.41 -12.84 -17.04
CA ALA A 51 44.44 -13.27 -15.64
C ALA A 51 44.25 -12.05 -14.73
N GLY A 52 42.99 -11.65 -14.56
CA GLY A 52 42.59 -10.55 -13.69
C GLY A 52 42.81 -10.92 -12.24
N SER A 53 43.58 -10.08 -11.55
CA SER A 53 43.60 -9.95 -10.10
C SER A 53 42.18 -10.08 -9.56
N GLY A 54 41.90 -11.17 -8.84
CA GLY A 54 40.60 -11.42 -8.22
C GLY A 54 40.34 -10.35 -7.17
N ASP A 55 39.67 -9.27 -7.59
CA ASP A 55 39.01 -8.37 -6.67
C ASP A 55 38.12 -9.25 -5.77
N PRO A 56 38.26 -9.18 -4.44
CA PRO A 56 37.40 -9.95 -3.56
C PRO A 56 35.94 -9.64 -3.92
N PRO A 57 35.04 -10.63 -3.83
CA PRO A 57 33.63 -10.44 -4.14
C PRO A 57 33.17 -9.18 -3.42
N ARG A 58 32.67 -8.20 -4.19
CA ARG A 58 32.23 -6.92 -3.66
C ARG A 58 31.02 -7.18 -2.77
N HIS A 59 31.28 -7.46 -1.50
CA HIS A 59 30.24 -7.68 -0.51
C HIS A 59 29.28 -6.50 -0.56
N ARG A 60 27.99 -6.82 -0.72
CA ARG A 60 26.93 -5.83 -0.80
C ARG A 60 26.95 -4.96 0.46
N ALA A 61 26.93 -3.63 0.29
CA ALA A 61 26.78 -2.71 1.40
C ALA A 61 25.31 -2.66 1.84
N LEU A 62 25.02 -3.12 3.06
CA LEU A 62 23.74 -2.85 3.72
C LEU A 62 23.62 -1.37 4.05
N SER A 63 22.39 -0.89 4.27
CA SER A 63 22.21 0.42 4.84
C SER A 63 22.87 0.46 6.23
N ILE A 64 23.40 1.61 6.66
CA ILE A 64 24.15 1.72 7.93
C ILE A 64 23.69 2.94 8.73
N ALA A 65 23.72 2.82 10.06
CA ALA A 65 23.62 3.96 10.96
C ALA A 65 24.92 4.77 10.93
N LEU A 66 24.79 6.09 10.98
CA LEU A 66 25.91 7.02 11.10
C LEU A 66 25.99 7.54 12.56
N PRO A 67 27.18 7.94 13.04
CA PRO A 67 27.37 8.36 14.44
C PRO A 67 26.53 9.57 14.88
N ASP A 68 26.03 10.36 13.95
CA ASP A 68 25.21 11.55 14.18
C ASP A 68 23.70 11.23 14.26
N GLY A 69 23.33 9.95 14.27
CA GLY A 69 21.94 9.50 14.26
C GLY A 69 21.28 9.54 12.88
N GLN A 70 22.03 9.89 11.83
CA GLN A 70 21.58 9.70 10.45
C GLN A 70 21.86 8.26 9.99
N CYS A 71 21.50 7.96 8.75
CA CYS A 71 21.74 6.67 8.14
C CYS A 71 22.01 6.84 6.65
N GLN A 72 22.84 5.94 6.12
CA GLN A 72 23.06 5.83 4.70
C GLN A 72 22.20 4.69 4.16
N VAL A 73 21.12 5.03 3.46
CA VAL A 73 20.29 4.05 2.75
C VAL A 73 21.03 3.61 1.48
N THR A 74 21.29 2.31 1.32
CA THR A 74 21.92 1.76 0.13
C THR A 74 20.89 1.26 -0.88
N PHE A 75 21.32 1.06 -2.13
CA PHE A 75 20.43 0.49 -3.15
C PHE A 75 20.27 -1.01 -2.93
N ALA A 76 19.03 -1.48 -3.03
CA ALA A 76 18.77 -2.90 -3.03
C ALA A 76 19.27 -3.58 -4.31
N HIS A 77 19.74 -4.81 -4.18
CA HIS A 77 20.21 -5.66 -5.27
C HIS A 77 19.44 -6.98 -5.29
N VAL A 78 19.28 -7.57 -6.47
CA VAL A 78 18.80 -8.96 -6.57
C VAL A 78 19.82 -9.83 -5.85
N SER A 79 19.35 -10.83 -5.11
CA SER A 79 20.25 -11.70 -4.37
C SER A 79 21.14 -12.52 -5.30
N GLU A 80 22.41 -12.66 -4.92
CA GLU A 80 23.37 -13.50 -5.64
C GLU A 80 23.04 -14.99 -5.45
N THR A 81 22.50 -15.34 -4.28
CA THR A 81 22.01 -16.68 -3.95
C THR A 81 20.48 -16.72 -3.96
N PRO A 82 19.88 -17.89 -4.25
CA PRO A 82 18.44 -18.05 -4.11
C PRO A 82 17.95 -17.67 -2.70
N ILE A 83 16.80 -17.01 -2.65
CA ILE A 83 16.06 -16.64 -1.43
C ILE A 83 14.68 -17.27 -1.54
N GLN A 84 14.13 -17.71 -0.41
CA GLN A 84 12.71 -18.04 -0.35
C GLN A 84 11.91 -16.74 -0.14
N PRO A 85 11.22 -16.20 -1.16
CA PRO A 85 10.47 -14.98 -1.00
C PRO A 85 9.26 -15.20 -0.09
N VAL A 86 8.76 -14.11 0.49
CA VAL A 86 7.45 -14.09 1.17
C VAL A 86 6.49 -13.14 0.47
N TRP A 87 5.20 -13.33 0.66
CA TRP A 87 4.20 -12.39 0.16
C TRP A 87 4.28 -11.06 0.92
N GLN A 88 4.22 -9.94 0.20
CA GLN A 88 3.91 -8.62 0.75
C GLN A 88 2.50 -8.26 0.29
N ALA A 89 1.51 -8.61 1.10
CA ALA A 89 0.11 -8.46 0.76
C ALA A 89 -0.47 -7.18 1.39
N SER A 90 -1.25 -6.44 0.61
CA SER A 90 -2.03 -5.33 1.15
C SER A 90 -3.22 -5.00 0.26
N PHE A 91 -4.32 -4.52 0.85
CA PHE A 91 -5.44 -4.02 0.06
C PHE A 91 -5.01 -2.76 -0.72
N PRO A 92 -5.47 -2.51 -1.96
CA PRO A 92 -5.13 -1.30 -2.70
C PRO A 92 -5.28 -0.02 -1.86
N GLY A 93 -4.30 0.89 -1.92
CA GLY A 93 -4.28 2.08 -1.06
C GLY A 93 -3.68 1.87 0.34
N SER A 94 -3.28 0.65 0.72
CA SER A 94 -2.78 0.33 2.08
C SER A 94 -1.26 0.44 2.24
N GLY A 95 -0.58 1.19 1.36
CA GLY A 95 0.85 1.51 1.53
C GLY A 95 1.82 0.50 0.93
N ALA A 96 1.38 -0.32 -0.04
CA ALA A 96 2.22 -1.36 -0.67
C ALA A 96 3.58 -0.82 -1.16
N ARG A 97 3.58 0.31 -1.87
CA ARG A 97 4.81 0.92 -2.42
C ARG A 97 5.77 1.45 -1.35
N MET A 98 5.24 2.00 -0.26
CA MET A 98 6.05 2.46 0.87
C MET A 98 6.70 1.26 1.55
N THR A 99 5.92 0.22 1.87
CA THR A 99 6.45 -0.98 2.54
C THR A 99 7.42 -1.75 1.65
N TRP A 100 7.18 -1.82 0.33
CA TRP A 100 8.15 -2.32 -0.65
C TRP A 100 9.50 -1.62 -0.50
N SER A 101 9.49 -0.29 -0.48
CA SER A 101 10.70 0.51 -0.39
C SER A 101 11.41 0.34 0.96
N LEU A 102 10.62 0.21 2.03
CA LEU A 102 11.13 -0.03 3.37
C LEU A 102 11.81 -1.40 3.46
N ILE A 103 11.19 -2.45 2.92
CA ILE A 103 11.76 -3.80 2.86
C ILE A 103 13.06 -3.80 2.05
N GLU A 104 13.10 -3.15 0.88
CA GLU A 104 14.31 -3.01 0.08
C GLU A 104 15.43 -2.32 0.88
N ALA A 105 15.11 -1.27 1.65
CA ALA A 105 16.10 -0.53 2.44
C ALA A 105 16.60 -1.28 3.69
N LEU A 106 15.71 -2.02 4.36
CA LEU A 106 16.00 -2.80 5.56
C LEU A 106 16.80 -4.07 5.25
N THR A 107 16.51 -4.70 4.11
CA THR A 107 17.11 -5.98 3.74
C THR A 107 18.22 -5.84 2.73
N GLY A 108 18.33 -4.72 2.01
CA GLY A 108 19.21 -4.54 0.85
C GLY A 108 18.89 -5.47 -0.34
N VAL A 109 17.84 -6.28 -0.27
CA VAL A 109 17.42 -7.22 -1.30
C VAL A 109 16.26 -6.62 -2.09
N ARG A 110 16.24 -6.80 -3.41
CA ARG A 110 15.12 -6.38 -4.25
C ARG A 110 13.85 -7.16 -3.93
N THR A 111 12.71 -6.52 -4.14
CA THR A 111 11.39 -7.14 -4.10
C THR A 111 10.84 -7.28 -5.53
N SER A 112 9.75 -8.03 -5.72
CA SER A 112 9.04 -8.12 -7.01
C SER A 112 7.53 -7.93 -6.79
N ASP A 113 6.75 -7.98 -7.86
CA ASP A 113 5.28 -8.03 -7.83
C ASP A 113 4.76 -9.29 -8.50
N ASP A 114 3.51 -9.64 -8.21
CA ASP A 114 2.81 -10.80 -8.75
C ASP A 114 2.57 -10.76 -10.27
N TYR A 115 2.97 -9.68 -10.96
CA TYR A 115 3.01 -9.62 -12.43
C TYR A 115 4.43 -9.77 -13.01
N ASP A 116 5.44 -9.85 -12.14
CA ASP A 116 6.86 -9.71 -12.47
C ASP A 116 7.12 -8.55 -13.43
N SER A 117 6.55 -7.37 -13.12
CA SER A 117 6.59 -6.20 -14.00
C SER A 117 8.01 -5.74 -14.35
N GLN A 118 8.98 -6.15 -13.55
CA GLN A 118 10.39 -5.78 -13.67
C GLN A 118 11.28 -6.93 -14.15
N GLN A 119 10.70 -8.08 -14.52
CA GLN A 119 11.40 -9.25 -15.07
C GLN A 119 12.55 -9.69 -14.16
N ARG A 120 12.30 -9.72 -12.84
CA ARG A 120 13.28 -10.09 -11.81
C ARG A 120 13.21 -11.58 -11.48
N GLY A 121 12.11 -12.25 -11.83
CA GLY A 121 11.76 -13.54 -11.28
C GLY A 121 11.43 -13.46 -9.78
N TYR A 122 11.25 -14.64 -9.17
CA TYR A 122 10.80 -14.77 -7.78
C TYR A 122 11.85 -15.42 -6.86
N ASP A 123 12.83 -16.15 -7.39
CA ASP A 123 13.79 -16.97 -6.63
C ASP A 123 14.93 -16.18 -5.96
N ARG A 124 15.05 -14.87 -6.24
CA ARG A 124 16.16 -14.02 -5.75
C ARG A 124 15.69 -12.68 -5.19
N VAL A 125 14.41 -12.56 -4.89
CA VAL A 125 13.80 -11.40 -4.28
C VAL A 125 13.33 -11.72 -2.86
N VAL A 126 13.29 -10.73 -1.98
CA VAL A 126 12.91 -10.97 -0.57
C VAL A 126 11.40 -11.04 -0.39
N THR A 127 10.64 -10.24 -1.13
CA THR A 127 9.18 -10.30 -1.10
C THR A 127 8.56 -10.12 -2.48
N VAL A 128 7.37 -10.67 -2.66
CA VAL A 128 6.52 -10.44 -3.84
C VAL A 128 5.26 -9.69 -3.42
N LYS A 129 5.05 -8.48 -3.94
CA LYS A 129 3.85 -7.67 -3.69
C LYS A 129 2.63 -8.31 -4.34
N THR A 130 1.52 -8.33 -3.63
CA THR A 130 0.23 -8.72 -4.20
C THR A 130 -0.95 -7.94 -3.58
N HIS A 131 -2.04 -7.85 -4.35
CA HIS A 131 -3.34 -7.38 -3.89
C HIS A 131 -4.41 -8.50 -3.91
N TYR A 132 -4.00 -9.75 -4.11
CA TYR A 132 -4.91 -10.90 -4.11
C TYR A 132 -5.70 -10.99 -2.79
N PRO A 133 -6.99 -11.36 -2.82
CA PRO A 133 -7.81 -11.81 -3.95
C PRO A 133 -8.48 -10.69 -4.75
N VAL A 134 -8.23 -9.41 -4.43
CA VAL A 134 -8.85 -8.27 -5.15
C VAL A 134 -8.44 -8.27 -6.62
N LYS A 135 -7.23 -8.75 -6.92
CA LYS A 135 -6.73 -8.98 -8.27
C LYS A 135 -6.00 -10.29 -8.37
N ASN A 136 -6.08 -10.89 -9.55
CA ASN A 136 -5.33 -12.09 -9.87
C ASN A 136 -3.93 -11.72 -10.42
N ALA A 137 -2.94 -12.57 -10.14
CA ALA A 137 -1.59 -12.45 -10.68
C ALA A 137 -1.57 -12.67 -12.21
N ARG A 138 -0.50 -12.26 -12.89
CA ARG A 138 -0.38 -12.35 -14.37
C ARG A 138 -0.64 -13.75 -14.91
N HIS A 139 -0.14 -14.76 -14.22
CA HIS A 139 -0.24 -16.17 -14.61
C HIS A 139 -1.22 -16.96 -13.72
N GLY A 140 -2.05 -16.25 -12.95
CA GLY A 140 -2.86 -16.84 -11.88
C GLY A 140 -2.10 -16.88 -10.56
N PHE A 141 -2.79 -16.55 -9.47
CA PHE A 141 -2.17 -16.46 -8.15
C PHE A 141 -1.52 -17.78 -7.72
N GLU A 142 -2.17 -18.91 -7.98
CA GLU A 142 -1.68 -20.22 -7.54
C GLU A 142 -0.35 -20.62 -8.19
N SER A 143 -0.11 -20.26 -9.45
CA SER A 143 1.16 -20.60 -10.11
C SER A 143 2.35 -19.83 -9.52
N VAL A 144 2.12 -18.58 -9.07
CA VAL A 144 3.14 -17.78 -8.39
C VAL A 144 3.25 -18.24 -6.93
N ASN A 145 2.13 -18.63 -6.33
CA ASN A 145 2.06 -19.07 -4.94
C ASN A 145 2.96 -20.28 -4.65
N GLU A 146 3.04 -21.25 -5.56
CA GLU A 146 3.96 -22.40 -5.44
C GLU A 146 5.43 -21.97 -5.28
N GLN A 147 5.81 -20.80 -5.81
CA GLN A 147 7.18 -20.26 -5.76
C GLN A 147 7.44 -19.37 -4.54
N VAL A 148 6.38 -18.84 -3.92
CA VAL A 148 6.45 -17.87 -2.80
C VAL A 148 6.01 -18.47 -1.45
N ALA A 149 5.77 -19.78 -1.43
CA ALA A 149 4.76 -20.45 -0.58
C ALA A 149 4.88 -20.39 0.96
N ASN A 150 5.88 -19.77 1.59
CA ASN A 150 6.14 -19.98 3.03
C ASN A 150 6.14 -18.72 3.90
N GLY A 151 5.34 -17.71 3.55
CA GLY A 151 4.98 -16.67 4.50
C GLY A 151 4.36 -15.44 3.87
N ALA A 152 3.78 -14.59 4.71
CA ALA A 152 3.23 -13.32 4.29
C ALA A 152 3.45 -12.22 5.33
N ILE A 153 3.80 -11.03 4.85
CA ILE A 153 3.63 -9.77 5.54
C ILE A 153 2.34 -9.16 5.02
N VAL A 154 1.31 -9.07 5.88
CA VAL A 154 0.00 -8.50 5.54
C VAL A 154 -0.13 -7.15 6.21
N ILE A 155 -0.32 -6.12 5.40
CA ILE A 155 -0.50 -4.75 5.87
C ILE A 155 -1.97 -4.39 5.76
N LEU A 156 -2.61 -4.18 6.90
CA LEU A 156 -3.97 -3.67 6.99
C LEU A 156 -3.94 -2.16 7.17
N ARG A 157 -4.81 -1.46 6.47
CA ARG A 157 -5.07 -0.04 6.67
C ARG A 157 -6.55 0.13 6.92
N ASN A 158 -6.93 1.11 7.75
CA ASN A 158 -8.34 1.40 7.95
C ASN A 158 -8.93 1.81 6.60
N PRO A 159 -9.95 1.12 6.07
CA PRO A 159 -10.47 1.42 4.74
C PRO A 159 -11.17 2.79 4.68
N LEU A 160 -11.52 3.40 5.82
CA LEU A 160 -11.90 4.82 5.89
C LEU A 160 -10.81 5.74 5.30
N TYR A 161 -9.55 5.34 5.41
CA TYR A 161 -8.36 6.08 4.94
C TYR A 161 -7.68 5.48 3.71
N ALA A 162 -7.86 4.18 3.43
CA ALA A 162 -7.23 3.47 2.32
C ALA A 162 -7.88 3.81 0.97
N ILE A 163 -9.20 3.97 0.96
CA ILE A 163 -9.97 4.33 -0.22
C ILE A 163 -9.57 5.73 -0.70
N THR A 164 -9.25 5.84 -1.99
CA THR A 164 -8.47 6.88 -2.69
C THR A 164 -8.54 8.30 -2.12
N ARG A 165 -7.40 9.00 -2.12
CA ARG A 165 -7.35 10.44 -1.86
C ARG A 165 -7.50 11.19 -3.19
N GLY A 166 -8.47 12.08 -3.27
CA GLY A 166 -8.64 12.98 -4.40
C GLY A 166 -9.51 14.18 -4.03
N PRO A 167 -9.68 15.14 -4.96
CA PRO A 167 -10.58 16.27 -4.79
C PRO A 167 -11.98 15.81 -4.36
N LYS A 168 -12.65 16.58 -3.50
CA LYS A 168 -13.95 16.21 -2.88
C LYS A 168 -14.95 15.68 -3.92
N LYS A 169 -15.07 16.34 -5.07
CA LYS A 169 -15.99 15.92 -6.16
C LYS A 169 -15.64 14.54 -6.73
N ALA A 170 -14.38 14.32 -7.11
CA ALA A 170 -13.94 13.04 -7.66
C ALA A 170 -14.07 11.90 -6.65
N TRP A 171 -13.82 12.19 -5.38
CA TRP A 171 -14.00 11.24 -4.31
C TRP A 171 -15.48 10.85 -4.12
N LEU A 172 -16.40 11.82 -4.16
CA LEU A 172 -17.85 11.54 -4.10
C LEU A 172 -18.32 10.71 -5.30
N GLU A 173 -17.86 11.06 -6.52
CA GLU A 173 -18.16 10.28 -7.74
C GLU A 173 -17.66 8.84 -7.63
N TYR A 174 -16.44 8.64 -7.12
CA TYR A 174 -15.89 7.31 -6.87
C TYR A 174 -16.69 6.54 -5.84
N ARG A 175 -16.94 7.14 -4.67
CA ARG A 175 -17.64 6.53 -3.53
C ARG A 175 -19.00 5.97 -3.93
N GLU A 176 -19.76 6.75 -4.69
CA GLU A 176 -21.12 6.39 -5.15
C GLU A 176 -21.15 5.52 -6.39
N HIS A 177 -20.01 5.20 -7.00
CA HIS A 177 -20.00 4.43 -8.23
C HIS A 177 -20.42 2.97 -7.97
N PRO A 178 -21.47 2.44 -8.62
CA PRO A 178 -22.02 1.13 -8.30
C PRO A 178 -21.09 -0.05 -8.65
N GLY A 179 -20.21 0.12 -9.63
CA GLY A 179 -19.30 -0.94 -10.09
C GLY A 179 -17.90 -0.95 -9.47
N HIS A 180 -17.49 0.09 -8.74
CA HIS A 180 -16.12 0.16 -8.19
C HIS A 180 -15.97 1.06 -6.95
N GLY A 181 -17.07 1.66 -6.49
CA GLY A 181 -17.12 2.53 -5.32
C GLY A 181 -17.26 1.74 -4.02
N PHE A 182 -17.80 2.40 -3.01
CA PHE A 182 -17.83 1.89 -1.64
C PHE A 182 -18.47 0.50 -1.50
N SER A 183 -19.63 0.29 -2.13
CA SER A 183 -20.40 -0.96 -2.06
C SER A 183 -19.65 -2.18 -2.64
N VAL A 184 -18.67 -1.96 -3.52
CA VAL A 184 -17.83 -3.01 -4.08
C VAL A 184 -16.52 -3.17 -3.29
N GLN A 185 -15.91 -2.06 -2.87
CA GLN A 185 -14.63 -2.08 -2.19
C GLN A 185 -14.70 -2.64 -0.77
N LEU A 186 -15.76 -2.34 -0.02
CA LEU A 186 -15.85 -2.81 1.37
C LEU A 186 -15.97 -4.34 1.47
N PRO A 187 -16.82 -5.02 0.68
CA PRO A 187 -16.82 -6.48 0.62
C PRO A 187 -15.50 -7.06 0.12
N ALA A 188 -14.85 -6.43 -0.88
CA ALA A 188 -13.54 -6.88 -1.37
C ALA A 188 -12.44 -6.77 -0.29
N TYR A 189 -12.50 -5.73 0.55
CA TYR A 189 -11.63 -5.58 1.71
C TYR A 189 -11.85 -6.70 2.73
N GLU A 190 -13.11 -7.01 3.06
CA GLU A 190 -13.46 -8.11 3.97
C GLU A 190 -12.93 -9.45 3.44
N GLN A 191 -13.10 -9.72 2.14
CA GLN A 191 -12.56 -10.92 1.48
C GLN A 191 -11.04 -10.97 1.53
N PHE A 192 -10.36 -9.84 1.30
CA PHE A 192 -8.91 -9.75 1.43
C PHE A 192 -8.42 -10.14 2.82
N VAL A 193 -9.03 -9.56 3.87
CA VAL A 193 -8.67 -9.86 5.25
C VAL A 193 -8.90 -11.34 5.56
N VAL A 194 -10.08 -11.87 5.20
CA VAL A 194 -10.44 -13.27 5.45
C VAL A 194 -9.46 -14.21 4.77
N TYR A 195 -9.16 -14.00 3.49
CA TYR A 195 -8.26 -14.87 2.73
C TYR A 195 -6.89 -15.00 3.41
N TRP A 196 -6.26 -13.86 3.74
CA TRP A 196 -4.91 -13.87 4.30
C TRP A 196 -4.84 -14.43 5.71
N LEU A 197 -5.88 -14.25 6.54
CA LEU A 197 -5.93 -14.86 7.86
C LEU A 197 -6.20 -16.37 7.80
N GLU A 198 -7.15 -16.81 6.97
CA GLU A 198 -7.46 -18.23 6.82
C GLU A 198 -6.29 -19.02 6.22
N ARG A 199 -5.59 -18.42 5.25
CA ARG A 199 -4.44 -19.05 4.59
C ARG A 199 -3.35 -19.48 5.58
N PHE A 200 -3.16 -18.73 6.66
CA PHE A 200 -2.14 -19.01 7.68
C PHE A 200 -2.76 -19.43 9.02
N ALA A 201 -4.02 -19.89 9.03
CA ALA A 201 -4.70 -20.31 10.25
C ALA A 201 -4.05 -21.54 10.90
N SER A 202 -3.46 -22.44 10.10
CA SER A 202 -2.76 -23.64 10.60
C SER A 202 -1.36 -23.36 11.13
N ASP A 203 -0.70 -22.32 10.61
CA ASP A 203 0.64 -21.92 11.02
C ASP A 203 0.79 -20.40 11.03
N ARG A 204 0.37 -19.82 12.15
CA ARG A 204 0.35 -18.37 12.36
C ARG A 204 1.76 -17.75 12.37
N SER A 205 2.80 -18.54 12.61
CA SER A 205 4.20 -18.07 12.64
C SER A 205 4.70 -17.63 11.26
N ASN A 206 4.06 -18.11 10.20
CA ASN A 206 4.35 -17.72 8.82
C ASN A 206 3.60 -16.45 8.37
N LEU A 207 2.85 -15.80 9.26
CA LEU A 207 2.16 -14.55 9.00
C LEU A 207 2.70 -13.43 9.91
N LEU A 208 3.16 -12.32 9.32
CA LEU A 208 3.35 -11.06 10.02
C LEU A 208 2.20 -10.13 9.65
N LEU A 209 1.35 -9.84 10.63
CA LEU A 209 0.23 -8.92 10.46
C LEU A 209 0.60 -7.55 11.03
N LEU A 210 0.45 -6.50 10.23
CA LEU A 210 0.79 -5.13 10.60
C LEU A 210 -0.36 -4.19 10.28
N SER A 211 -0.51 -3.12 11.07
CA SER A 211 -1.33 -1.97 10.65
C SER A 211 -0.46 -0.90 9.98
N TYR A 212 -0.99 -0.27 8.94
CA TYR A 212 -0.38 0.89 8.29
C TYR A 212 -0.26 2.04 9.28
N GLU A 213 -1.25 2.20 10.16
CA GLU A 213 -1.28 3.23 11.18
C GLU A 213 -0.10 3.09 12.16
N ASP A 214 0.20 1.90 12.66
CA ASP A 214 1.35 1.67 13.53
C ASP A 214 2.68 1.79 12.76
N LEU A 215 2.75 1.28 11.53
CA LEU A 215 3.94 1.38 10.69
C LEU A 215 4.28 2.84 10.35
N THR A 216 3.30 3.74 10.32
CA THR A 216 3.51 5.16 10.03
C THR A 216 3.50 6.05 11.26
N ASP A 217 3.32 5.50 12.45
CA ASP A 217 3.39 6.24 13.71
C ASP A 217 4.85 6.59 14.08
N GLU A 218 5.07 7.77 14.69
CA GLU A 218 6.42 8.20 15.09
C GLU A 218 7.06 7.35 16.18
N THR A 219 6.23 6.76 17.05
CA THR A 219 6.69 5.98 18.20
C THR A 219 6.74 4.51 17.84
N ASN A 220 5.66 3.97 17.25
CA ASN A 220 5.54 2.55 16.95
C ASN A 220 6.26 2.17 15.64
N GLY A 221 6.36 3.08 14.67
CA GLY A 221 6.87 2.77 13.33
C GLY A 221 8.24 2.09 13.31
N PRO A 222 9.26 2.59 14.04
CA PRO A 222 10.55 1.90 14.17
C PRO A 222 10.45 0.49 14.75
N LEU A 223 9.55 0.26 15.72
CA LEU A 223 9.33 -1.05 16.34
C LEU A 223 8.67 -2.02 15.35
N VAL A 224 7.69 -1.53 14.58
CA VAL A 224 7.05 -2.32 13.52
C VAL A 224 8.05 -2.65 12.40
N ALA A 225 8.90 -1.70 12.02
CA ALA A 225 9.98 -1.95 11.06
C ALA A 225 10.96 -3.03 11.55
N MET A 226 11.21 -3.09 12.85
CA MET A 226 12.03 -4.12 13.48
C MET A 226 11.37 -5.50 13.40
N GLN A 227 10.05 -5.59 13.64
CA GLN A 227 9.31 -6.84 13.45
C GLN A 227 9.38 -7.37 12.01
N ILE A 228 9.38 -6.46 11.01
CA ILE A 228 9.59 -6.83 9.60
C ILE A 228 10.97 -7.49 9.42
N VAL A 229 12.02 -6.90 9.98
CA VAL A 229 13.38 -7.46 9.89
C VAL A 229 13.46 -8.82 10.60
N GLU A 230 12.92 -8.92 11.81
CA GLU A 230 12.91 -10.16 12.60
C GLU A 230 12.17 -11.29 11.88
N PHE A 231 11.04 -10.99 11.24
CA PHE A 231 10.27 -11.95 10.45
C PHE A 231 11.04 -12.40 9.19
N LEU A 232 11.62 -11.45 8.45
CA LEU A 232 12.36 -11.76 7.22
C LEU A 232 13.66 -12.51 7.48
N ASN A 233 14.33 -12.28 8.62
CA ASN A 233 15.54 -12.99 9.03
C ASN A 233 15.33 -14.49 9.28
N GLN A 234 14.08 -14.92 9.48
CA GLN A 234 13.76 -16.33 9.61
C GLN A 234 13.77 -17.05 8.25
N LYS A 235 13.88 -16.30 7.13
CA LYS A 235 13.84 -16.83 5.77
C LYS A 235 15.24 -17.04 5.23
N VAL A 236 15.42 -18.17 4.55
CA VAL A 236 16.72 -18.59 4.02
C VAL A 236 17.25 -17.56 3.02
N GLY A 237 18.49 -17.14 3.21
CA GLY A 237 19.20 -16.23 2.31
C GLY A 237 18.92 -14.74 2.54
N VAL A 238 18.10 -14.39 3.54
CA VAL A 238 17.87 -12.99 3.92
C VAL A 238 18.82 -12.59 5.05
N GLY A 239 19.68 -11.61 4.81
CA GLY A 239 20.49 -10.98 5.85
C GLY A 239 19.84 -9.68 6.34
N SER A 240 19.84 -9.45 7.64
CA SER A 240 19.38 -8.18 8.21
C SER A 240 20.47 -7.13 8.27
N ILE A 241 19.99 -5.89 8.28
CA ILE A 241 20.70 -4.76 8.82
C ILE A 241 20.87 -4.81 10.35
N GLU A 242 21.87 -4.09 10.85
CA GLU A 242 22.04 -3.80 12.27
C GLU A 242 20.80 -3.11 12.87
N ARG A 243 20.43 -3.55 14.07
CA ARG A 243 19.19 -3.14 14.74
C ARG A 243 19.14 -1.64 14.99
N GLU A 244 20.29 -1.03 15.24
CA GLU A 244 20.49 0.38 15.54
C GLU A 244 20.19 1.28 14.33
N ALA A 245 20.29 0.76 13.10
CA ALA A 245 20.01 1.50 11.88
C ALA A 245 18.52 1.57 11.52
N ILE A 246 17.71 0.66 12.06
CA ILE A 246 16.29 0.50 11.70
C ILE A 246 15.49 1.80 11.93
N PRO A 247 15.58 2.50 13.08
CA PRO A 247 14.77 3.70 13.31
C PRO A 247 15.06 4.83 12.32
N CYS A 248 16.33 5.03 11.96
CA CYS A 248 16.68 6.05 10.98
C CYS A 248 16.18 5.68 9.59
N ILE A 249 16.39 4.44 9.14
CA ILE A 249 15.97 4.01 7.80
C ILE A 249 14.47 4.08 7.66
N TRP A 250 13.75 3.64 8.69
CA TRP A 250 12.31 3.81 8.77
C TRP A 250 11.92 5.28 8.57
N ARG A 251 12.53 6.21 9.31
CA ARG A 251 12.22 7.65 9.20
C ARG A 251 12.48 8.16 7.78
N THR A 252 13.64 7.85 7.21
CA THR A 252 14.00 8.29 5.85
C THR A 252 13.03 7.76 4.79
N ILE A 253 12.62 6.49 4.88
CA ILE A 253 11.73 5.91 3.88
C ILE A 253 10.27 6.32 4.09
N VAL A 254 9.78 6.27 5.33
CA VAL A 254 8.36 6.43 5.65
C VAL A 254 7.96 7.89 5.82
N LYS A 255 8.81 8.72 6.44
CA LYS A 255 8.50 10.13 6.74
C LYS A 255 9.04 11.10 5.72
N GLU A 256 10.25 10.87 5.25
CA GLU A 256 10.93 11.76 4.31
C GLU A 256 10.69 11.33 2.85
N HIS A 257 9.87 10.31 2.61
CA HIS A 257 9.60 9.74 1.29
C HIS A 257 10.88 9.42 0.50
N GLY A 258 11.92 9.00 1.21
CA GLY A 258 13.21 8.66 0.64
C GLY A 258 13.87 9.81 -0.10
N THR A 259 13.69 11.08 0.29
CA THR A 259 14.69 12.11 -0.03
C THR A 259 15.78 12.05 1.05
N PRO A 260 16.86 11.27 0.88
CA PRO A 260 18.00 11.41 1.75
C PRO A 260 18.48 12.85 1.60
N SER A 261 18.81 13.47 2.73
CA SER A 261 19.67 14.64 2.78
C SER A 261 20.75 14.46 1.71
N LYS A 262 20.79 15.35 0.70
CA LYS A 262 21.67 15.22 -0.48
C LYS A 262 23.02 14.66 -0.03
N PRO A 263 23.38 13.42 -0.41
CA PRO A 263 24.70 12.90 -0.11
C PRO A 263 25.69 13.89 -0.73
N GLN A 264 26.66 14.36 0.05
CA GLN A 264 27.79 15.12 -0.49
C GLN A 264 28.34 14.30 -1.66
N ALA A 265 28.28 14.89 -2.86
CA ALA A 265 28.46 14.18 -4.12
C ALA A 265 29.84 13.51 -4.17
N VAL A 266 29.90 12.22 -3.87
CA VAL A 266 30.98 11.37 -4.34
C VAL A 266 30.71 11.14 -5.83
N GLN A 267 31.35 11.98 -6.66
CA GLN A 267 31.29 11.91 -8.11
C GLN A 267 31.79 10.54 -8.58
N THR A 268 30.88 9.61 -8.82
CA THR A 268 31.17 8.37 -9.56
C THR A 268 30.31 8.37 -10.82
N SER A 269 30.97 8.55 -11.96
CA SER A 269 30.41 8.85 -13.27
C SER A 269 29.90 7.63 -14.03
N ASN A 270 29.15 6.72 -13.37
CA ASN A 270 28.55 5.55 -14.05
C ASN A 270 27.02 5.69 -14.18
N PRO A 271 26.49 5.99 -15.39
CA PRO A 271 25.08 6.30 -15.61
C PRO A 271 24.12 5.10 -15.64
N THR A 272 24.58 3.86 -15.42
CA THR A 272 23.74 2.65 -15.54
C THR A 272 23.09 2.18 -14.23
N ARG A 273 23.36 2.81 -13.09
CA ARG A 273 22.66 2.48 -11.84
C ARG A 273 21.30 3.19 -11.79
N ARG A 274 20.23 2.47 -12.13
CA ARG A 274 18.85 2.90 -11.88
C ARG A 274 18.71 3.22 -10.39
N LYS A 275 18.44 4.49 -10.09
CA LYS A 275 18.13 4.96 -8.74
C LYS A 275 16.97 4.12 -8.18
N LEU A 276 16.97 3.86 -6.87
CA LEU A 276 15.82 3.36 -6.09
C LEU A 276 14.56 4.02 -6.67
N SER A 277 13.48 3.27 -6.88
CA SER A 277 12.26 3.76 -7.52
C SER A 277 11.61 4.96 -6.79
N LEU A 278 12.09 5.26 -5.57
CA LEU A 278 11.84 6.49 -4.82
C LEU A 278 12.35 7.78 -5.51
N PHE A 279 13.39 7.69 -6.34
CA PHE A 279 14.10 8.86 -6.89
C PHE A 279 13.77 9.19 -8.35
N GLY A 280 13.08 8.28 -9.03
CA GLY A 280 12.65 8.47 -10.41
C GLY A 280 11.25 9.06 -10.43
N HIS A 281 11.15 10.39 -10.49
CA HIS A 281 9.89 11.13 -10.56
C HIS A 281 9.03 10.92 -9.30
N SER A 282 9.47 11.55 -8.21
CA SER A 282 8.55 11.92 -7.13
C SER A 282 7.55 12.91 -7.72
N ARG A 283 6.52 12.41 -8.41
CA ARG A 283 5.22 13.04 -8.32
C ARG A 283 4.91 12.91 -6.84
N ILE A 284 5.24 13.96 -6.07
CA ILE A 284 4.72 14.15 -4.72
C ILE A 284 3.27 13.78 -4.86
N SER A 285 2.85 12.64 -4.30
CA SER A 285 1.50 12.14 -4.61
C SER A 285 0.59 13.31 -4.29
N GLU A 286 -0.10 13.86 -5.30
CA GLU A 286 -0.96 15.03 -5.16
C GLU A 286 -2.25 14.56 -4.50
N ARG A 287 -2.09 13.92 -3.35
CA ARG A 287 -3.11 13.54 -2.37
C ARG A 287 -3.61 14.83 -1.72
N SER A 288 -4.11 15.73 -2.56
CA SER A 288 -4.85 16.91 -2.21
C SER A 288 -6.27 16.48 -1.85
N GLY A 289 -6.84 17.12 -0.84
CA GLY A 289 -8.17 16.81 -0.35
C GLY A 289 -8.26 16.81 1.18
N PRO A 290 -9.47 16.94 1.73
CA PRO A 290 -9.67 17.01 3.17
C PRO A 290 -9.15 15.74 3.87
N ARG A 291 -8.67 15.85 5.12
CA ARG A 291 -8.27 14.66 5.89
C ARG A 291 -9.47 13.80 6.27
N VAL A 292 -10.60 14.46 6.52
CA VAL A 292 -11.89 13.83 6.79
C VAL A 292 -12.60 13.58 5.47
N ARG A 293 -13.08 12.34 5.28
CA ARG A 293 -13.85 11.95 4.11
C ARG A 293 -15.34 12.01 4.45
N PRO A 294 -16.18 12.65 3.61
CA PRO A 294 -17.60 12.71 3.89
C PRO A 294 -18.22 11.35 3.55
N TYR A 295 -18.26 10.40 4.47
CA TYR A 295 -19.09 9.19 4.28
C TYR A 295 -20.56 9.52 4.58
N THR A 296 -21.51 8.71 4.13
CA THR A 296 -22.88 8.81 4.66
C THR A 296 -22.98 8.04 5.97
N MET A 297 -23.99 8.35 6.78
CA MET A 297 -24.28 7.61 8.02
C MET A 297 -24.45 6.10 7.77
N GLN A 298 -25.13 5.74 6.68
CA GLN A 298 -25.28 4.36 6.23
C GLN A 298 -23.94 3.69 5.91
N GLN A 299 -23.03 4.40 5.22
CA GLN A 299 -21.70 3.86 4.89
C GLN A 299 -20.84 3.67 6.15
N LEU A 300 -20.92 4.58 7.12
CA LEU A 300 -20.23 4.42 8.41
C LEU A 300 -20.77 3.23 9.21
N TYR A 301 -22.08 3.01 9.18
CA TYR A 301 -22.70 1.82 9.76
C TYR A 301 -22.19 0.53 9.09
N GLU A 302 -22.09 0.52 7.76
CA GLU A 302 -21.59 -0.63 7.00
C GLU A 302 -20.10 -0.91 7.29
N PHE A 303 -19.26 0.12 7.41
CA PHE A 303 -17.88 -0.03 7.87
C PHE A 303 -17.81 -0.67 9.25
N LYS A 304 -18.54 -0.11 10.22
CA LYS A 304 -18.58 -0.63 11.59
C LYS A 304 -19.05 -2.08 11.60
N ALA A 305 -20.11 -2.41 10.88
CA ALA A 305 -20.63 -3.77 10.79
C ALA A 305 -19.60 -4.74 10.18
N CYS A 306 -18.88 -4.32 9.13
CA CYS A 306 -17.78 -5.09 8.54
C CYS A 306 -16.67 -5.37 9.57
N PHE A 307 -16.19 -4.34 10.26
CA PHE A 307 -15.13 -4.51 11.26
C PHE A 307 -15.58 -5.37 12.45
N GLN A 308 -16.81 -5.22 12.90
CA GLN A 308 -17.37 -6.06 13.98
C GLN A 308 -17.51 -7.53 13.57
N ARG A 309 -17.91 -7.83 12.33
CA ARG A 309 -17.93 -9.21 11.82
C ARG A 309 -16.54 -9.82 11.79
N LEU A 310 -15.56 -9.06 11.26
CA LEU A 310 -14.17 -9.48 11.22
C LEU A 310 -13.61 -9.70 12.63
N LEU A 311 -13.83 -8.77 13.55
CA LEU A 311 -13.40 -8.86 14.94
C LEU A 311 -14.01 -10.09 15.62
N ALA A 312 -15.33 -10.25 15.58
CA ALA A 312 -16.02 -11.39 16.19
C ALA A 312 -15.53 -12.74 15.63
N ARG A 313 -15.07 -12.76 14.37
CA ARG A 313 -14.56 -13.97 13.73
C ARG A 313 -13.17 -14.38 14.23
N TYR A 314 -12.30 -13.42 14.54
CA TYR A 314 -10.88 -13.69 14.76
C TYR A 314 -10.36 -13.25 16.14
N GLU A 315 -11.16 -12.57 16.96
CA GLU A 315 -10.74 -12.03 18.26
C GLU A 315 -10.15 -13.07 19.22
N ALA A 316 -10.69 -14.31 19.18
CA ALA A 316 -10.25 -15.38 20.06
C ALA A 316 -8.94 -16.04 19.61
N VAL A 317 -8.53 -15.86 18.35
CA VAL A 317 -7.43 -16.58 17.73
C VAL A 317 -6.22 -15.69 17.47
N ASP A 318 -6.45 -14.40 17.18
CA ASP A 318 -5.40 -13.45 16.82
C ASP A 318 -5.55 -12.13 17.58
N PRO A 319 -4.90 -11.98 18.74
CA PRO A 319 -4.97 -10.77 19.57
C PRO A 319 -4.46 -9.52 18.86
N GLU A 320 -3.48 -9.67 17.96
CA GLU A 320 -2.93 -8.54 17.21
C GLU A 320 -3.94 -8.06 16.16
N PHE A 321 -4.58 -8.98 15.44
CA PHE A 321 -5.70 -8.65 14.57
C PHE A 321 -6.84 -7.99 15.34
N ALA A 322 -7.20 -8.53 16.51
CA ALA A 322 -8.27 -8.01 17.35
C ALA A 322 -8.00 -6.55 17.77
N ARG A 323 -6.76 -6.24 18.14
CA ARG A 323 -6.31 -4.88 18.46
C ARG A 323 -6.48 -3.94 17.28
N ILE A 324 -6.05 -4.34 16.08
CA ILE A 324 -6.16 -3.54 14.86
C ILE A 324 -7.63 -3.28 14.51
N MET A 325 -8.46 -4.32 14.47
CA MET A 325 -9.89 -4.18 14.14
C MET A 325 -10.66 -3.37 15.18
N SER A 326 -10.37 -3.52 16.47
CA SER A 326 -11.01 -2.71 17.53
C SER A 326 -10.75 -1.22 17.31
N SER A 327 -9.50 -0.85 17.00
CA SER A 327 -9.16 0.54 16.65
C SER A 327 -9.95 1.04 15.42
N TYR A 328 -10.26 0.16 14.46
CA TYR A 328 -11.05 0.52 13.29
C TYR A 328 -12.53 0.70 13.62
N VAL A 329 -13.09 -0.12 14.51
CA VAL A 329 -14.44 0.06 15.08
C VAL A 329 -14.54 1.41 15.79
N ASP A 330 -13.62 1.70 16.71
CA ASP A 330 -13.59 2.96 17.46
C ASP A 330 -13.51 4.18 16.53
N THR A 331 -12.71 4.06 15.47
CA THR A 331 -12.60 5.11 14.45
C THR A 331 -13.93 5.32 13.73
N ALA A 332 -14.63 4.26 13.32
CA ALA A 332 -15.92 4.37 12.65
C ALA A 332 -16.99 4.98 13.58
N GLU A 333 -17.00 4.61 14.86
CA GLU A 333 -17.90 5.17 15.87
C GLU A 333 -17.66 6.65 16.10
N LYS A 334 -16.39 7.07 16.18
CA LYS A 334 -16.03 8.48 16.30
C LYS A 334 -16.55 9.30 15.10
N TYR A 335 -16.39 8.79 13.89
CA TYR A 335 -16.91 9.47 12.69
C TYR A 335 -18.44 9.56 12.69
N HIS A 336 -19.10 8.50 13.12
CA HIS A 336 -20.56 8.46 13.25
C HIS A 336 -21.06 9.46 14.30
N ALA A 337 -20.34 9.64 15.42
CA ALA A 337 -20.67 10.64 16.42
C ALA A 337 -20.53 12.08 15.88
N ILE A 338 -19.43 12.37 15.18
CA ILE A 338 -19.17 13.70 14.58
C ILE A 338 -20.26 14.06 13.56
N GLN A 339 -20.63 13.13 12.67
CA GLN A 339 -21.67 13.40 11.67
C GLN A 339 -23.04 13.64 12.30
N ASN A 340 -23.38 12.89 13.35
CA ASN A 340 -24.63 13.14 14.09
C ASN A 340 -24.67 14.52 14.76
N GLU A 341 -23.52 15.02 15.23
CA GLU A 341 -23.44 16.38 15.80
C GLU A 341 -23.60 17.45 14.72
N GLU A 342 -22.91 17.30 13.58
CA GLU A 342 -23.06 18.22 12.44
C GLU A 342 -24.50 18.23 11.89
N GLU A 343 -25.16 17.07 11.79
CA GLU A 343 -26.56 16.98 11.36
C GLU A 343 -27.51 17.63 12.37
N LYS A 344 -27.24 17.51 13.67
CA LYS A 344 -28.00 18.20 14.72
C LYS A 344 -27.86 19.71 14.62
N ASP A 345 -26.65 20.22 14.40
CA ASP A 345 -26.39 21.65 14.27
C ASP A 345 -27.12 22.23 13.04
N VAL A 346 -27.11 21.51 11.92
CA VAL A 346 -27.85 21.90 10.70
C VAL A 346 -29.36 21.87 10.93
N LEU A 347 -29.88 20.84 11.59
CA LEU A 347 -31.30 20.73 11.91
C LEU A 347 -31.74 21.85 12.86
N TYR A 348 -30.94 22.15 13.88
CA TYR A 348 -31.19 23.21 14.84
C TYR A 348 -31.20 24.58 14.17
N ALA A 349 -30.22 24.86 13.29
CA ALA A 349 -30.17 26.09 12.51
C ALA A 349 -31.39 26.24 11.58
N THR A 350 -31.84 25.14 10.96
CA THR A 350 -33.04 25.13 10.10
C THR A 350 -34.30 25.38 10.91
N TYR A 351 -34.44 24.76 12.09
CA TYR A 351 -35.57 24.97 12.98
C TYR A 351 -35.61 26.41 13.51
N GLN A 352 -34.46 26.97 13.91
CA GLN A 352 -34.38 28.36 14.36
C GLN A 352 -34.80 29.33 13.25
N SER A 353 -34.31 29.14 12.03
CA SER A 353 -34.72 29.97 10.88
C SER A 353 -36.22 29.90 10.58
N TYR A 354 -36.87 28.77 10.86
CA TYR A 354 -38.32 28.61 10.71
C TYR A 354 -39.08 29.35 11.81
N ILE A 355 -38.61 29.28 13.06
CA ILE A 355 -39.20 30.04 14.18
C ILE A 355 -39.09 31.53 13.92
N ASP A 356 -37.91 32.01 13.52
CA ASP A 356 -37.69 33.42 13.21
C ASP A 356 -38.63 33.90 12.09
N SER A 357 -38.88 33.08 11.05
CA SER A 357 -39.83 33.43 9.98
C SER A 357 -41.29 33.49 10.43
N LEU A 358 -41.68 32.69 11.42
CA LEU A 358 -43.03 32.73 11.97
C LEU A 358 -43.23 33.97 12.85
N GLU A 359 -42.20 34.38 13.58
CA GLU A 359 -42.23 35.60 14.40
C GLU A 359 -42.39 36.84 13.51
N ASP A 360 -41.61 36.94 12.43
CA ASP A 360 -41.73 38.03 11.44
C ASP A 360 -43.15 38.14 10.83
N GLU A 361 -43.77 37.00 10.46
CA GLU A 361 -45.15 36.99 9.93
C GLU A 361 -46.18 37.50 10.95
N THR A 362 -45.98 37.23 12.25
CA THR A 362 -46.89 37.70 13.30
C THR A 362 -46.76 39.19 13.57
N GLU A 363 -45.56 39.76 13.46
CA GLU A 363 -45.35 41.20 13.59
C GLU A 363 -46.01 41.96 12.44
N ASP A 364 -45.83 41.47 11.20
CA ASP A 364 -46.48 42.02 10.00
C ASP A 364 -48.02 41.98 10.10
N GLU A 365 -48.60 40.89 10.63
CA GLU A 365 -50.04 40.80 10.84
C GLU A 365 -50.55 41.77 11.92
N GLN A 366 -49.79 41.97 13.00
CA GLN A 366 -50.15 42.94 14.04
C GLN A 366 -50.08 44.38 13.53
N GLU A 367 -49.07 44.70 12.72
CA GLU A 367 -48.94 46.02 12.11
C GLU A 367 -50.07 46.28 11.11
N ARG A 368 -50.48 45.29 10.30
CA ARG A 368 -51.65 45.42 9.40
C ARG A 368 -52.99 45.60 10.12
N ARG A 369 -53.09 45.17 11.37
CA ARG A 369 -54.31 45.29 12.19
C ARG A 369 -54.38 46.59 12.97
N SER A 370 -53.27 47.31 13.09
CA SER A 370 -53.16 48.61 13.78
C SER A 370 -53.40 49.76 12.80
#